data_AF-A0A2P4WWJ6-F1
#
_entry.id   AF-A0A2P4WWJ6-F1
#
_cell.length_a   1.000
_cell.length_b   1.000
_cell.length_c   1.000
_cell.angle_alpha   90.00
_cell.angle_beta   90.00
_cell.angle_gamma   90.00
#
_symmetry.space_group_name_H-M   'P 1'
#
loop_
_entity.id
_entity.type
_entity.pdbx_description
1 polymer ?
#
loop_
_entity_poly.entity_id
_entity_poly.type
_entity_poly.pdbx_seq_one_letter_code
_entity_poly.pdbx_strand_id
1 'polypeptide(L)'
;MYVARGQFLTARFSELAALEIQRMYRGLLGRREAARKKQWRDAPPGAERLALGLQLIEGSKQAFERQQNELDALHRAQEAAERQVSAVHHELREAEKELAVLERELQEIDQLDADVRELTHEAERLHAGGVEGLLRNHRSSSQHQPLGNGIPEVSSSPDNNDGAPYELGAENALESKEALKKRQADAYAVEMALSIKRSEREKKKRDLEAEFAGAFAEVQRKREALAALEERLADMEQTRMRKDREFARLQRHLMELLEEQKLELENLREKGIELETATATSAAAAAATAAKAREHEERSKTMFESTEELMKFQFMSMSLSYFSSLNMLKNLRDINADTTAAAITTTAETAATAAAAAAAANITPVTAALAKKKVGGDAVSNLLTSVAQRKQLELAQHQREEEEALAPGKQQPLPEELRSWTVDDVGRWLDSLSLPQYKAAFREGAVDGEFLIELRADDMAEVLGVSHKLHVRKLLAARSKLIPLTAAERAQLDAVNHEATAARARGQEPTSDVSLEVDTVFSQARNGRMKRLVESLDAGFPIDSEDDKGNTLLLLACQNVNQKMVELLVTRRANVNHRNAQGNTPLHFAMAYDGEGVLGEYLIAHGADDTIENNGGLTPYDGLTAE
;
A
#
# COMPACT_ATOMS: atom_id res chain seq x y z
N MET A 1 14.46 -29.72 -6.97
CA MET A 1 15.02 -28.70 -6.04
C MET A 1 16.05 -27.77 -6.69
N TYR A 2 17.05 -28.25 -7.45
CA TYR A 2 18.11 -27.38 -8.02
C TYR A 2 17.70 -26.55 -9.25
N VAL A 3 16.82 -27.05 -10.10
CA VAL A 3 16.44 -26.36 -11.35
C VAL A 3 15.55 -25.14 -11.08
N ALA A 4 14.51 -25.27 -10.27
CA ALA A 4 13.62 -24.16 -9.91
C ALA A 4 14.33 -23.09 -9.07
N ARG A 5 15.20 -23.49 -8.13
CA ARG A 5 16.05 -22.57 -7.37
C ARG A 5 17.06 -21.85 -8.26
N GLY A 6 17.66 -22.57 -9.22
CA GLY A 6 18.55 -22.01 -10.22
C GLY A 6 17.84 -20.97 -11.08
N GLN A 7 16.66 -21.31 -11.62
CA GLN A 7 15.81 -20.42 -12.43
C GLN A 7 15.38 -19.16 -11.67
N PHE A 8 15.00 -19.30 -10.40
CA PHE A 8 14.66 -18.15 -9.55
C PHE A 8 15.86 -17.23 -9.31
N LEU A 9 17.04 -17.80 -9.04
CA LEU A 9 18.26 -17.02 -8.82
C LEU A 9 18.74 -16.33 -10.09
N THR A 10 18.68 -16.98 -11.26
CA THR A 10 19.02 -16.33 -12.53
C THR A 10 18.00 -15.25 -12.90
N ALA A 11 16.70 -15.49 -12.72
CA ALA A 11 15.67 -14.47 -12.94
C ALA A 11 15.92 -13.25 -12.03
N ARG A 12 16.10 -13.47 -10.73
CA ARG A 12 16.36 -12.39 -9.77
C ARG A 12 17.67 -11.67 -10.02
N PHE A 13 18.73 -12.39 -10.39
CA PHE A 13 20.00 -11.77 -10.78
C PHE A 13 19.84 -10.92 -12.04
N SER A 14 19.08 -11.39 -13.04
CA SER A 14 18.81 -10.64 -14.27
C SER A 14 17.97 -9.39 -14.00
N GLU A 15 16.97 -9.47 -13.11
CA GLU A 15 16.17 -8.31 -12.69
C GLU A 15 17.00 -7.30 -11.90
N LEU A 16 17.79 -7.75 -10.92
CA LEU A 16 18.67 -6.87 -10.15
C LEU A 16 19.72 -6.21 -11.05
N ALA A 17 20.33 -6.96 -11.96
CA ALA A 17 21.26 -6.43 -12.94
C ALA A 17 20.57 -5.42 -13.89
N ALA A 18 19.35 -5.71 -14.36
CA ALA A 18 18.58 -4.79 -15.19
C ALA A 18 18.24 -3.50 -14.44
N LEU A 19 17.83 -3.60 -13.17
CA LEU A 19 17.57 -2.45 -12.31
C LEU A 19 18.84 -1.62 -12.07
N GLU A 20 19.98 -2.27 -11.85
CA GLU A 20 21.26 -1.61 -11.64
C GLU A 20 21.77 -0.92 -12.92
N ILE A 21 21.62 -1.56 -14.08
CA ILE A 21 21.91 -0.96 -15.39
C ILE A 21 20.99 0.25 -15.64
N GLN A 22 19.69 0.11 -15.42
CA GLN A 22 18.73 1.20 -15.56
C GLN A 22 19.05 2.35 -14.60
N ARG A 23 19.46 2.05 -13.37
CA ARG A 23 19.88 3.04 -12.37
C ARG A 23 21.14 3.78 -12.79
N MET A 24 22.17 3.05 -13.24
CA MET A 24 23.43 3.63 -13.73
C MET A 24 23.21 4.49 -14.97
N TYR A 25 22.36 4.04 -15.88
CA TYR A 25 22.00 4.77 -17.09
C TYR A 25 21.21 6.04 -16.77
N ARG A 26 20.21 5.97 -15.88
CA ARG A 26 19.47 7.15 -15.39
C ARG A 26 20.38 8.15 -14.68
N GLY A 27 21.29 7.66 -13.84
CA GLY A 27 22.28 8.52 -13.17
C GLY A 27 23.24 9.20 -14.16
N LEU A 28 23.66 8.50 -15.22
CA LEU A 28 24.50 9.07 -16.27
C LEU A 28 23.75 10.12 -17.11
N LEU A 29 22.48 9.86 -17.46
CA LEU A 29 21.61 10.83 -18.12
C LEU A 29 21.40 12.08 -17.27
N GLY A 30 21.06 11.91 -15.99
CA GLY A 30 20.89 13.02 -15.05
C GLY A 30 22.15 13.87 -14.90
N ARG A 31 23.34 13.24 -14.78
CA ARG A 31 24.61 13.98 -14.76
C ARG A 31 24.87 14.76 -16.04
N ARG A 32 24.55 14.19 -17.21
CA ARG A 32 24.67 14.89 -18.51
C ARG A 32 23.70 16.06 -18.61
N GLU A 33 22.47 15.92 -18.14
CA GLU A 33 21.48 17.01 -18.10
C GLU A 33 21.90 18.12 -17.14
N ALA A 34 22.35 17.78 -15.93
CA ALA A 34 22.86 18.74 -14.97
C ALA A 34 24.09 19.49 -15.50
N ALA A 35 25.01 18.78 -16.17
CA ALA A 35 26.17 19.39 -16.80
C ALA A 35 25.77 20.37 -17.92
N ARG A 36 24.82 20.01 -18.79
CA ARG A 36 24.31 20.91 -19.85
C ARG A 36 23.61 22.15 -19.26
N LYS A 37 22.79 21.98 -18.23
CA LYS A 37 22.17 23.10 -17.50
C LYS A 37 23.19 24.00 -16.82
N LYS A 38 24.26 23.41 -16.26
CA LYS A 38 25.35 24.18 -15.64
C LYS A 38 26.10 24.99 -16.69
N GLN A 39 26.46 24.38 -17.82
CA GLN A 39 27.09 25.08 -18.94
C GLN A 39 26.25 26.25 -19.46
N TRP A 40 24.93 26.09 -19.53
CA TRP A 40 24.04 27.19 -19.91
C TRP A 40 23.96 28.29 -18.85
N ARG A 41 23.86 27.96 -17.56
CA ARG A 41 23.85 28.94 -16.46
C ARG A 41 25.16 29.71 -16.34
N ASP A 42 26.29 29.04 -16.57
CA ASP A 42 27.63 29.63 -16.50
C ASP A 42 27.98 30.45 -17.76
N ALA A 43 27.19 30.36 -18.84
CA ALA A 43 27.42 31.09 -20.07
C ALA A 43 27.13 32.61 -19.91
N PRO A 44 27.95 33.49 -20.49
CA PRO A 44 27.71 34.93 -20.43
C PRO A 44 26.43 35.31 -21.20
N PRO A 45 25.67 36.33 -20.73
CA PRO A 45 24.45 36.78 -21.40
C PRO A 45 24.75 37.27 -22.82
N GLY A 46 24.15 36.61 -23.82
CA GLY A 46 24.48 36.83 -25.23
C GLY A 46 24.02 35.70 -26.15
N ALA A 47 24.52 35.71 -27.39
CA ALA A 47 24.14 34.76 -28.43
C ALA A 47 24.51 33.30 -28.09
N GLU A 48 25.62 33.08 -27.36
CA GLU A 48 26.07 31.74 -26.96
C GLU A 48 25.13 31.09 -25.92
N ARG A 49 24.64 31.89 -24.96
CA ARG A 49 23.68 31.43 -23.95
C ARG A 49 22.32 31.11 -24.56
N LEU A 50 21.86 31.90 -25.54
CA LEU A 50 20.65 31.60 -26.32
C LEU A 50 20.78 30.30 -27.13
N ALA A 51 21.93 30.09 -27.78
CA ALA A 51 22.16 28.86 -28.55
C ALA A 51 22.14 27.61 -27.65
N LEU A 52 22.75 27.67 -26.47
CA LEU A 52 22.72 26.57 -25.48
C LEU A 52 21.31 26.37 -24.89
N GLY A 53 20.57 27.45 -24.66
CA GLY A 53 19.18 27.41 -24.21
C GLY A 53 18.26 26.72 -25.21
N LEU A 54 18.40 27.02 -26.51
CA LEU A 54 17.65 26.35 -27.57
C LEU A 54 17.95 24.85 -27.68
N GLN A 55 19.21 24.44 -27.50
CA GLN A 55 19.56 23.01 -27.46
C GLN A 55 18.92 22.29 -26.26
N LEU A 56 18.81 22.95 -25.11
CA LEU A 56 18.11 22.42 -23.95
C LEU A 56 16.61 22.29 -24.22
N ILE A 57 16.01 23.29 -24.86
CA ILE A 57 14.60 23.29 -25.26
C ILE A 57 14.31 22.17 -26.26
N GLU A 58 15.10 22.02 -27.31
CA GLU A 58 14.93 20.96 -28.30
C GLU A 58 15.08 19.56 -27.71
N GLY A 59 16.04 19.38 -26.79
CA GLY A 59 16.18 18.13 -26.03
C GLY A 59 14.96 17.85 -25.14
N SER A 60 14.42 18.88 -24.49
CA SER A 60 13.23 18.75 -23.65
C SER A 60 11.95 18.47 -24.45
N LYS A 61 11.85 18.99 -25.69
CA LYS A 61 10.75 18.68 -26.63
C LYS A 61 10.73 17.19 -26.98
N GLN A 62 11.87 16.61 -27.35
CA GLN A 62 11.93 15.17 -27.65
C GLN A 62 11.57 14.31 -26.44
N ALA A 63 11.98 14.72 -25.23
CA ALA A 63 11.60 14.04 -24.00
C ALA A 63 10.09 14.16 -23.73
N PHE A 64 9.51 15.32 -24.01
CA PHE A 64 8.09 15.60 -23.88
C PHE A 64 7.24 14.74 -24.83
N GLU A 65 7.60 14.66 -26.11
CA GLU A 65 6.92 13.80 -27.10
C GLU A 65 6.97 12.32 -26.71
N ARG A 66 8.10 11.84 -26.17
CA ARG A 66 8.23 10.48 -25.65
C ARG A 66 7.30 10.23 -24.46
N GLN A 67 7.29 11.14 -23.48
CA GLN A 67 6.39 11.01 -22.32
C GLN A 67 4.92 11.08 -22.71
N GLN A 68 4.57 11.93 -23.68
CA GLN A 68 3.21 12.02 -24.20
C GLN A 68 2.77 10.70 -24.87
N ASN A 69 3.61 10.12 -25.73
CA ASN A 69 3.32 8.83 -26.35
C ASN A 69 3.19 7.69 -25.32
N GLU A 70 4.01 7.72 -24.25
CA GLU A 70 3.90 6.78 -23.14
C GLU A 70 2.58 6.93 -22.38
N LEU A 71 2.16 8.16 -22.07
CA LEU A 71 0.87 8.45 -21.44
C LEU A 71 -0.30 8.01 -22.33
N ASP A 72 -0.28 8.33 -23.62
CA ASP A 72 -1.34 7.92 -24.56
C ASP A 72 -1.42 6.39 -24.73
N ALA A 73 -0.29 5.69 -24.60
CA ALA A 73 -0.27 4.23 -24.57
C ALA A 73 -0.88 3.67 -23.28
N LEU A 74 -0.55 4.27 -22.12
CA LEU A 74 -1.13 3.89 -20.83
C LEU A 74 -2.63 4.14 -20.80
N HIS A 75 -3.11 5.26 -21.33
CA HIS A 75 -4.54 5.55 -21.44
C HIS A 75 -5.28 4.51 -22.27
N ARG A 76 -4.76 4.14 -23.45
CA ARG A 76 -5.36 3.09 -24.28
C ARG A 76 -5.38 1.73 -23.60
N ALA A 77 -4.34 1.40 -22.83
CA ALA A 77 -4.27 0.17 -22.06
C ALA A 77 -5.28 0.18 -20.89
N GLN A 78 -5.42 1.31 -20.20
CA GLN A 78 -6.39 1.52 -19.13
C GLN A 78 -7.82 1.36 -19.66
N GLU A 79 -8.18 2.04 -20.74
CA GLU A 79 -9.51 1.91 -21.37
C GLU A 79 -9.81 0.46 -21.78
N ALA A 80 -8.82 -0.28 -22.27
CA ALA A 80 -8.99 -1.68 -22.64
C ALA A 80 -9.26 -2.56 -21.41
N ALA A 81 -8.58 -2.32 -20.30
CA ALA A 81 -8.79 -3.04 -19.05
C ALA A 81 -10.15 -2.68 -18.40
N GLU A 82 -10.56 -1.41 -18.41
CA GLU A 82 -11.88 -0.98 -17.92
C GLU A 82 -13.02 -1.65 -18.70
N ARG A 83 -12.86 -1.81 -20.02
CA ARG A 83 -13.80 -2.59 -20.85
C ARG A 83 -13.85 -4.06 -20.44
N GLN A 84 -12.71 -4.67 -20.12
CA GLN A 84 -12.66 -6.05 -19.63
C GLN A 84 -13.34 -6.19 -18.26
N VAL A 85 -13.10 -5.27 -17.32
CA VAL A 85 -13.79 -5.25 -16.02
C VAL A 85 -15.30 -5.10 -16.20
N SER A 86 -15.73 -4.22 -17.11
CA SER A 86 -17.15 -4.02 -17.41
C SER A 86 -17.80 -5.28 -18.00
N ALA A 87 -17.08 -6.01 -18.86
CA ALA A 87 -17.54 -7.28 -19.42
C ALA A 87 -17.69 -8.36 -18.33
N VAL A 88 -16.69 -8.52 -17.46
CA VAL A 88 -16.75 -9.51 -16.35
C VAL A 88 -17.86 -9.16 -15.37
N HIS A 89 -18.08 -7.88 -15.06
CA HIS A 89 -19.22 -7.44 -14.24
C HIS A 89 -20.57 -7.80 -14.88
N HIS A 90 -20.69 -7.69 -16.20
CA HIS A 90 -21.91 -8.08 -16.92
C HIS A 90 -22.15 -9.59 -16.81
N GLU A 91 -21.13 -10.40 -17.08
CA GLU A 91 -21.19 -11.86 -16.95
C GLU A 91 -21.49 -12.32 -15.52
N LEU A 92 -21.01 -11.59 -14.51
CA LEU A 92 -21.28 -11.90 -13.11
C LEU A 92 -22.73 -11.61 -12.73
N ARG A 93 -23.32 -10.51 -13.25
CA ARG A 93 -24.75 -10.21 -13.10
C ARG A 93 -25.63 -11.25 -13.80
N GLU A 94 -25.17 -11.82 -14.91
CA GLU A 94 -25.89 -12.92 -15.58
C GLU A 94 -25.86 -14.19 -14.73
N ALA A 95 -24.70 -14.58 -14.19
CA ALA A 95 -24.57 -15.72 -13.29
C ALA A 95 -25.38 -15.55 -11.99
N GLU A 96 -25.49 -14.33 -11.45
CA GLU A 96 -26.36 -14.05 -10.29
C GLU A 96 -27.85 -14.28 -10.61
N LYS A 97 -28.30 -14.00 -11.83
CA LYS A 97 -29.66 -14.31 -12.25
C LYS A 97 -29.89 -15.82 -12.39
N GLU A 98 -28.91 -16.55 -12.90
CA GLU A 98 -28.97 -18.02 -12.98
C GLU A 98 -29.04 -18.65 -11.59
N LEU A 99 -28.23 -18.17 -10.64
CA LEU A 99 -28.34 -18.57 -9.23
C LEU A 99 -29.72 -18.29 -8.64
N ALA A 100 -30.32 -17.14 -8.96
CA ALA A 100 -31.68 -16.81 -8.51
C ALA A 100 -32.77 -17.73 -9.12
N VAL A 101 -32.52 -18.35 -10.28
CA VAL A 101 -33.40 -19.38 -10.85
C VAL A 101 -33.21 -20.70 -10.08
N LEU A 102 -31.98 -21.13 -9.85
CA LEU A 102 -31.67 -22.33 -9.07
C LEU A 102 -32.22 -22.25 -7.64
N GLU A 103 -32.21 -21.06 -7.02
CA GLU A 103 -32.83 -20.83 -5.70
C GLU A 103 -34.35 -21.08 -5.70
N ARG A 104 -35.04 -20.80 -6.82
CA ARG A 104 -36.47 -21.13 -6.96
C ARG A 104 -36.68 -22.62 -7.14
N GLU A 105 -35.81 -23.30 -7.88
CA GLU A 105 -35.87 -24.76 -8.06
C GLU A 105 -35.62 -25.50 -6.73
N LEU A 106 -34.80 -24.94 -5.84
CA LEU A 106 -34.64 -25.43 -4.48
C LEU A 106 -35.95 -25.39 -3.68
N GLN A 107 -36.79 -24.36 -3.88
CA GLN A 107 -38.12 -24.28 -3.25
C GLN A 107 -39.05 -25.40 -3.71
N GLU A 108 -38.85 -25.96 -4.93
CA GLU A 108 -39.61 -27.14 -5.37
C GLU A 108 -39.21 -28.40 -4.59
N ILE A 109 -37.95 -28.50 -4.13
CA ILE A 109 -37.51 -29.60 -3.26
C ILE A 109 -38.16 -29.47 -1.89
N ASP A 110 -38.27 -28.26 -1.35
CA ASP A 110 -38.98 -28.02 -0.08
C ASP A 110 -40.46 -28.43 -0.16
N GLN A 111 -41.11 -28.20 -1.32
CA GLN A 111 -42.46 -28.71 -1.59
C GLN A 111 -42.51 -30.24 -1.64
N LEU A 112 -41.55 -30.89 -2.31
CA LEU A 112 -41.47 -32.36 -2.32
C LEU A 112 -41.20 -32.94 -0.92
N ASP A 113 -40.44 -32.27 -0.08
CA ASP A 113 -40.24 -32.67 1.32
C ASP A 113 -41.52 -32.51 2.14
N ALA A 114 -42.36 -31.52 1.85
CA ALA A 114 -43.69 -31.41 2.45
C ALA A 114 -44.61 -32.55 2.00
N ASP A 115 -44.67 -32.85 0.69
CA ASP A 115 -45.43 -33.98 0.13
C ASP A 115 -45.01 -35.32 0.76
N VAL A 116 -43.70 -35.56 0.89
CA VAL A 116 -43.16 -36.79 1.50
C VAL A 116 -43.58 -36.89 2.96
N ARG A 117 -43.59 -35.78 3.72
CA ARG A 117 -44.07 -35.77 5.11
C ARG A 117 -45.56 -36.08 5.21
N GLU A 118 -46.37 -35.52 4.32
CA GLU A 118 -47.81 -35.80 4.28
C GLU A 118 -48.08 -37.27 3.96
N LEU A 119 -47.43 -37.82 2.93
CA LEU A 119 -47.55 -39.24 2.56
C LEU A 119 -47.02 -40.18 3.65
N THR A 120 -45.97 -39.81 4.39
CA THR A 120 -45.51 -40.61 5.55
C THR A 120 -46.56 -40.65 6.65
N HIS A 121 -47.20 -39.52 6.94
CA HIS A 121 -48.25 -39.45 7.94
C HIS A 121 -49.51 -40.22 7.50
N GLU A 122 -49.84 -40.19 6.21
CA GLU A 122 -50.93 -41.00 5.63
C GLU A 122 -50.63 -42.51 5.72
N ALA A 123 -49.40 -42.94 5.40
CA ALA A 123 -48.95 -44.32 5.54
C ALA A 123 -49.02 -44.80 7.00
N GLU A 124 -48.56 -43.99 7.95
CA GLU A 124 -48.63 -44.29 9.38
C GLU A 124 -50.08 -44.43 9.87
N ARG A 125 -51.00 -43.58 9.40
CA ARG A 125 -52.43 -43.68 9.72
C ARG A 125 -53.06 -44.96 9.18
N LEU A 126 -52.73 -45.35 7.95
CA LEU A 126 -53.23 -46.58 7.33
C LEU A 126 -52.69 -47.83 8.05
N HIS A 127 -51.44 -47.79 8.52
CA HIS A 127 -50.83 -48.86 9.32
C HIS A 127 -51.35 -48.91 10.77
N ALA A 128 -51.53 -47.75 11.42
CA ALA A 128 -52.06 -47.65 12.79
C ALA A 128 -53.54 -48.08 12.87
N GLY A 129 -54.33 -47.81 11.83
CA GLY A 129 -55.71 -48.31 11.70
C GLY A 129 -55.83 -49.84 11.63
N GLY A 130 -54.73 -50.56 11.37
CA GLY A 130 -54.65 -52.02 11.51
C GLY A 130 -54.44 -52.49 12.95
N VAL A 131 -53.76 -51.68 13.77
CA VAL A 131 -53.47 -51.98 15.17
C VAL A 131 -54.66 -51.64 16.07
N GLU A 132 -55.43 -50.60 15.76
CA GLU A 132 -56.64 -50.25 16.52
C GLU A 132 -57.78 -51.27 16.35
N GLY A 133 -57.85 -51.94 15.19
CA GLY A 133 -58.77 -53.06 14.96
C GLY A 133 -58.35 -54.38 15.64
N LEU A 134 -57.06 -54.56 15.92
CA LEU A 134 -56.52 -55.75 16.61
C LEU A 134 -56.37 -55.57 18.12
N LEU A 135 -56.14 -54.34 18.61
CA LEU A 135 -55.98 -54.04 20.03
C LEU A 135 -57.29 -53.73 20.76
N ARG A 136 -58.41 -53.52 20.06
CA ARG A 136 -59.72 -53.37 20.72
C ARG A 136 -60.21 -54.66 21.40
N ASN A 137 -59.62 -55.82 21.08
CA ASN A 137 -59.99 -57.10 21.69
C ASN A 137 -59.06 -57.59 22.82
N HIS A 138 -57.96 -56.91 23.13
CA HIS A 138 -57.16 -57.26 24.32
C HIS A 138 -56.36 -56.05 24.82
N ARG A 139 -56.94 -55.31 25.77
CA ARG A 139 -56.27 -54.71 26.94
C ARG A 139 -57.24 -53.83 27.72
N SER A 140 -57.94 -54.44 28.69
CA SER A 140 -58.26 -53.75 29.92
C SER A 140 -57.21 -54.15 30.97
N SER A 141 -56.76 -53.16 31.74
CA SER A 141 -55.87 -53.26 32.92
C SER A 141 -54.35 -53.24 32.65
N SER A 142 -53.72 -52.07 32.74
CA SER A 142 -52.86 -51.71 33.89
C SER A 142 -52.17 -50.35 33.68
N GLN A 143 -52.45 -49.42 34.60
CA GLN A 143 -51.58 -48.38 35.19
C GLN A 143 -50.50 -47.70 34.32
N HIS A 144 -50.58 -46.37 34.18
CA HIS A 144 -49.93 -45.43 35.11
C HIS A 144 -50.25 -43.97 34.75
N GLN A 145 -50.75 -43.21 35.73
CA GLN A 145 -50.75 -41.74 35.74
C GLN A 145 -49.34 -41.20 36.07
N PRO A 146 -49.11 -39.91 35.83
CA PRO A 146 -49.00 -39.04 37.00
C PRO A 146 -49.84 -37.77 36.85
N LEU A 147 -50.40 -37.27 37.96
CA LEU A 147 -50.37 -35.86 38.36
C LEU A 147 -51.16 -35.66 39.67
N GLY A 148 -50.42 -35.30 40.71
CA GLY A 148 -50.69 -34.18 41.64
C GLY A 148 -52.07 -34.01 42.31
N ASN A 149 -52.06 -34.27 43.63
CA ASN A 149 -52.70 -33.52 44.73
C ASN A 149 -54.20 -33.21 44.74
N GLY A 150 -54.89 -33.72 45.79
CA GLY A 150 -56.08 -33.11 46.39
C GLY A 150 -57.09 -34.12 46.92
N ILE A 151 -57.32 -34.13 48.24
CA ILE A 151 -58.07 -35.13 49.05
C ILE A 151 -59.62 -34.89 48.99
N PRO A 152 -60.49 -35.70 49.66
CA PRO A 152 -61.32 -36.77 49.09
C PRO A 152 -62.84 -36.52 49.23
N GLU A 153 -63.70 -37.34 48.63
CA GLU A 153 -64.96 -37.70 49.29
C GLU A 153 -65.59 -39.00 48.76
N VAL A 154 -66.26 -39.67 49.70
CA VAL A 154 -66.76 -41.04 49.69
C VAL A 154 -68.26 -41.01 49.42
N SER A 155 -68.79 -41.89 48.57
CA SER A 155 -70.08 -42.58 48.83
C SER A 155 -70.45 -43.61 47.73
N SER A 156 -70.40 -44.88 48.13
CA SER A 156 -71.44 -45.93 47.96
C SER A 156 -72.20 -46.11 46.64
N SER A 157 -72.09 -47.35 46.13
CA SER A 157 -73.02 -48.16 45.31
C SER A 157 -74.49 -48.17 45.83
N PRO A 158 -75.45 -48.96 45.29
CA PRO A 158 -75.42 -50.01 44.23
C PRO A 158 -76.67 -50.04 43.30
N ASP A 159 -76.90 -51.20 42.66
CA ASP A 159 -78.14 -51.74 42.05
C ASP A 159 -78.31 -51.56 40.53
N ASN A 160 -78.79 -52.52 39.73
CA ASN A 160 -79.17 -53.95 39.89
C ASN A 160 -79.47 -54.51 38.48
N ASN A 161 -79.29 -55.84 38.29
CA ASN A 161 -80.05 -56.76 37.41
C ASN A 161 -80.15 -56.49 35.89
N ASP A 162 -80.28 -57.45 34.97
CA ASP A 162 -80.57 -58.89 34.99
C ASP A 162 -80.25 -59.50 33.60
N GLY A 163 -80.35 -60.83 33.46
CA GLY A 163 -80.04 -61.65 32.26
C GLY A 163 -80.81 -61.29 30.98
N ALA A 164 -80.51 -61.81 29.79
CA ALA A 164 -80.28 -63.19 29.35
C ALA A 164 -79.91 -63.19 27.82
N PRO A 165 -79.59 -64.33 27.18
CA PRO A 165 -78.71 -64.46 26.00
C PRO A 165 -79.41 -64.78 24.65
N TYR A 166 -78.61 -65.04 23.60
CA TYR A 166 -78.94 -65.50 22.22
C TYR A 166 -79.41 -64.38 21.26
N GLU A 167 -79.03 -64.24 19.98
CA GLU A 167 -78.55 -65.18 18.96
C GLU A 167 -78.08 -64.38 17.70
N LEU A 168 -77.14 -64.97 16.93
CA LEU A 168 -76.93 -64.83 15.47
C LEU A 168 -76.71 -63.45 14.79
N GLY A 169 -75.57 -63.32 14.11
CA GLY A 169 -75.28 -62.24 13.16
C GLY A 169 -73.97 -62.43 12.40
N ALA A 170 -73.82 -63.55 11.70
CA ALA A 170 -72.66 -63.92 10.89
C ALA A 170 -72.60 -63.20 9.51
N GLU A 171 -72.92 -61.91 9.46
CA GLU A 171 -72.87 -61.12 8.20
C GLU A 171 -71.79 -60.01 8.19
N ASN A 172 -71.18 -59.67 9.34
CA ASN A 172 -70.12 -58.63 9.40
C ASN A 172 -68.70 -59.13 9.09
N ALA A 173 -68.51 -60.41 8.80
CA ALA A 173 -67.17 -61.01 8.60
C ALA A 173 -66.68 -60.98 7.14
N LEU A 174 -67.59 -60.88 6.16
CA LEU A 174 -67.22 -60.85 4.74
C LEU A 174 -66.81 -59.43 4.27
N GLU A 175 -67.55 -58.40 4.70
CA GLU A 175 -67.17 -56.98 4.48
C GLU A 175 -65.81 -56.65 5.12
N SER A 176 -65.43 -57.34 6.20
CA SER A 176 -64.14 -57.18 6.87
C SER A 176 -62.95 -57.65 6.00
N LYS A 177 -63.08 -58.74 5.24
CA LYS A 177 -61.97 -59.25 4.41
C LYS A 177 -61.73 -58.43 3.15
N GLU A 178 -62.79 -57.96 2.49
CA GLU A 178 -62.67 -57.09 1.31
C GLU A 178 -62.19 -55.69 1.70
N ALA A 179 -62.70 -55.13 2.80
CA ALA A 179 -62.21 -53.85 3.33
C ALA A 179 -60.73 -53.92 3.76
N LEU A 180 -60.28 -55.05 4.32
CA LEU A 180 -58.89 -55.24 4.72
C LEU A 180 -57.96 -55.42 3.51
N LYS A 181 -58.39 -56.14 2.47
CA LYS A 181 -57.66 -56.21 1.19
C LYS A 181 -57.57 -54.85 0.50
N LYS A 182 -58.66 -54.06 0.51
CA LYS A 182 -58.68 -52.71 -0.04
C LYS A 182 -57.73 -51.78 0.72
N ARG A 183 -57.76 -51.80 2.05
CA ARG A 183 -56.81 -51.03 2.89
C ARG A 183 -55.36 -51.46 2.69
N GLN A 184 -55.09 -52.75 2.49
CA GLN A 184 -53.74 -53.24 2.16
C GLN A 184 -53.28 -52.75 0.77
N ALA A 185 -54.18 -52.71 -0.20
CA ALA A 185 -53.90 -52.13 -1.52
C ALA A 185 -53.67 -50.62 -1.45
N ASP A 186 -54.46 -49.89 -0.65
CA ASP A 186 -54.32 -48.45 -0.42
C ASP A 186 -52.99 -48.15 0.31
N ALA A 187 -52.62 -48.94 1.33
CA ALA A 187 -51.35 -48.79 2.04
C ALA A 187 -50.14 -49.08 1.12
N TYR A 188 -50.21 -50.13 0.30
CA TYR A 188 -49.18 -50.43 -0.70
C TYR A 188 -49.07 -49.32 -1.76
N ALA A 189 -50.19 -48.72 -2.17
CA ALA A 189 -50.21 -47.59 -3.10
C ALA A 189 -49.54 -46.34 -2.51
N VAL A 190 -49.80 -46.02 -1.23
CA VAL A 190 -49.15 -44.91 -0.52
C VAL A 190 -47.65 -45.18 -0.33
N GLU A 191 -47.24 -46.40 0.04
CA GLU A 191 -45.83 -46.78 0.16
C GLU A 191 -45.07 -46.66 -1.17
N MET A 192 -45.71 -47.08 -2.28
CA MET A 192 -45.16 -46.94 -3.62
C MET A 192 -45.06 -45.46 -4.04
N ALA A 193 -46.09 -44.65 -3.78
CA ALA A 193 -46.06 -43.21 -4.04
C ALA A 193 -44.97 -42.49 -3.24
N LEU A 194 -44.78 -42.89 -1.98
CA LEU A 194 -43.75 -42.38 -1.08
C LEU A 194 -42.34 -42.78 -1.56
N SER A 195 -42.15 -44.01 -2.06
CA SER A 195 -40.88 -44.44 -2.70
C SER A 195 -40.58 -43.63 -3.96
N ILE A 196 -41.59 -43.37 -4.79
CA ILE A 196 -41.44 -42.56 -6.01
C ILE A 196 -41.04 -41.14 -5.63
N LYS A 197 -41.79 -40.48 -4.73
CA LYS A 197 -41.51 -39.10 -4.28
C LYS A 197 -40.15 -38.95 -3.61
N ARG A 198 -39.71 -39.94 -2.81
CA ARG A 198 -38.34 -39.98 -2.25
C ARG A 198 -37.28 -40.07 -3.34
N SER A 199 -37.50 -40.90 -4.36
CA SER A 199 -36.55 -41.04 -5.47
C SER A 199 -36.49 -39.78 -6.35
N GLU A 200 -37.63 -39.14 -6.61
CA GLU A 200 -37.74 -37.87 -7.34
C GLU A 200 -37.03 -36.73 -6.61
N ARG A 201 -37.27 -36.60 -5.30
CA ARG A 201 -36.59 -35.63 -4.44
C ARG A 201 -35.08 -35.86 -4.43
N GLU A 202 -34.63 -37.10 -4.21
CA GLU A 202 -33.20 -37.39 -4.18
C GLU A 202 -32.51 -37.14 -5.53
N LYS A 203 -33.20 -37.38 -6.65
CA LYS A 203 -32.67 -37.08 -7.97
C LYS A 203 -32.57 -35.56 -8.19
N LYS A 204 -33.66 -34.81 -7.97
CA LYS A 204 -33.66 -33.34 -8.07
C LYS A 204 -32.61 -32.71 -7.15
N LYS A 205 -32.47 -33.20 -5.92
CA LYS A 205 -31.45 -32.72 -4.97
C LYS A 205 -30.03 -32.92 -5.51
N ARG A 206 -29.70 -34.10 -6.04
CA ARG A 206 -28.38 -34.36 -6.61
C ARG A 206 -28.09 -33.51 -7.85
N ASP A 207 -29.09 -33.33 -8.71
CA ASP A 207 -28.96 -32.52 -9.93
C ASP A 207 -28.74 -31.03 -9.57
N LEU A 208 -29.54 -30.47 -8.65
CA LEU A 208 -29.35 -29.09 -8.18
C LEU A 208 -28.03 -28.91 -7.42
N GLU A 209 -27.63 -29.84 -6.56
CA GLU A 209 -26.33 -29.75 -5.85
C GLU A 209 -25.16 -29.68 -6.83
N ALA A 210 -25.22 -30.41 -7.95
CA ALA A 210 -24.20 -30.35 -8.99
C ALA A 210 -24.22 -29.02 -9.76
N GLU A 211 -25.40 -28.51 -10.11
CA GLU A 211 -25.57 -27.24 -10.81
C GLU A 211 -25.15 -26.04 -9.94
N PHE A 212 -25.54 -26.01 -8.66
CA PHE A 212 -25.08 -25.01 -7.69
C PHE A 212 -23.56 -25.07 -7.52
N ALA A 213 -22.97 -26.26 -7.35
CA ALA A 213 -21.52 -26.39 -7.22
C ALA A 213 -20.77 -25.85 -8.46
N GLY A 214 -21.30 -26.11 -9.66
CA GLY A 214 -20.78 -25.56 -10.91
C GLY A 214 -20.90 -24.03 -10.98
N ALA A 215 -22.10 -23.49 -10.73
CA ALA A 215 -22.37 -22.06 -10.76
C ALA A 215 -21.55 -21.28 -9.72
N PHE A 216 -21.43 -21.78 -8.49
CA PHE A 216 -20.58 -21.17 -7.46
C PHE A 216 -19.11 -21.19 -7.88
N ALA A 217 -18.60 -22.29 -8.43
CA ALA A 217 -17.22 -22.35 -8.90
C ALA A 217 -16.95 -21.35 -10.04
N GLU A 218 -17.91 -21.16 -10.95
CA GLU A 218 -17.81 -20.17 -12.02
C GLU A 218 -17.84 -18.73 -11.50
N VAL A 219 -18.78 -18.41 -10.59
CA VAL A 219 -18.86 -17.09 -9.96
C VAL A 219 -17.60 -16.77 -9.16
N GLN A 220 -17.04 -17.74 -8.43
CA GLN A 220 -15.78 -17.55 -7.71
C GLN A 220 -14.61 -17.28 -8.66
N ARG A 221 -14.48 -18.04 -9.76
CA ARG A 221 -13.45 -17.77 -10.77
C ARG A 221 -13.60 -16.39 -11.40
N LYS A 222 -14.83 -15.95 -11.70
CA LYS A 222 -15.11 -14.61 -12.24
C LYS A 222 -14.79 -13.51 -11.23
N ARG A 223 -15.10 -13.72 -9.94
CA ARG A 223 -14.72 -12.79 -8.84
C ARG A 223 -13.21 -12.68 -8.65
N GLU A 224 -12.50 -13.81 -8.69
CA GLU A 224 -11.03 -13.83 -8.63
C GLU A 224 -10.41 -13.12 -9.84
N ALA A 225 -10.94 -13.36 -11.04
CA ALA A 225 -10.50 -12.68 -12.26
C ALA A 225 -10.76 -11.17 -12.21
N LEU A 226 -11.91 -10.75 -11.67
CA LEU A 226 -12.27 -9.36 -11.48
C LEU A 226 -11.34 -8.68 -10.47
N ALA A 227 -11.08 -9.31 -9.32
CA ALA A 227 -10.14 -8.78 -8.32
C ALA A 227 -8.72 -8.61 -8.90
N ALA A 228 -8.25 -9.57 -9.70
CA ALA A 228 -6.96 -9.47 -10.38
C ALA A 228 -6.92 -8.35 -11.45
N LEU A 229 -8.04 -8.09 -12.14
CA LEU A 229 -8.13 -6.99 -13.10
C LEU A 229 -8.20 -5.62 -12.40
N GLU A 230 -8.90 -5.53 -11.27
CA GLU A 230 -8.98 -4.33 -10.43
C GLU A 230 -7.61 -3.96 -9.84
N GLU A 231 -6.86 -4.95 -9.35
CA GLU A 231 -5.48 -4.74 -8.87
C GLU A 231 -4.57 -4.21 -10.00
N ARG A 232 -4.64 -4.81 -11.18
CA ARG A 232 -3.90 -4.32 -12.37
C ARG A 232 -4.31 -2.92 -12.78
N LEU A 233 -5.60 -2.57 -12.68
CA LEU A 233 -6.10 -1.23 -12.97
C LEU A 233 -5.55 -0.22 -11.96
N ALA A 234 -5.57 -0.55 -10.67
CA ALA A 234 -4.99 0.30 -9.63
C ALA A 234 -3.49 0.54 -9.86
N ASP A 235 -2.73 -0.50 -10.24
CA ASP A 235 -1.32 -0.36 -10.60
C ASP A 235 -1.12 0.55 -11.82
N MET A 236 -1.90 0.35 -12.88
CA MET A 236 -1.83 1.21 -14.07
C MET A 236 -2.19 2.66 -13.75
N GLU A 237 -3.21 2.91 -12.94
CA GLU A 237 -3.58 4.25 -12.48
C GLU A 237 -2.47 4.91 -11.66
N GLN A 238 -1.82 4.17 -10.76
CA GLN A 238 -0.67 4.69 -10.02
C GLN A 238 0.49 5.06 -10.95
N THR A 239 0.80 4.20 -11.95
CA THR A 239 1.84 4.51 -12.93
C THR A 239 1.49 5.73 -13.77
N ARG A 240 0.23 5.87 -14.19
CA ARG A 240 -0.27 7.03 -14.93
C ARG A 240 -0.15 8.31 -14.10
N MET A 241 -0.62 8.30 -12.86
CA MET A 241 -0.54 9.46 -11.96
C MET A 241 0.90 9.88 -11.71
N ARG A 242 1.83 8.93 -11.58
CA ARG A 242 3.26 9.23 -11.50
C ARG A 242 3.77 9.89 -12.77
N LYS A 243 3.40 9.35 -13.94
CA LYS A 243 3.80 9.88 -15.26
C LYS A 243 3.21 11.25 -15.54
N ASP A 244 1.96 11.50 -15.15
CA ASP A 244 1.30 12.81 -15.21
C ASP A 244 2.04 13.84 -14.35
N ARG A 245 2.49 13.48 -13.14
CA ARG A 245 3.32 14.36 -12.29
C ARG A 245 4.71 14.60 -12.88
N GLU A 246 5.33 13.59 -13.51
CA GLU A 246 6.60 13.73 -14.22
C GLU A 246 6.45 14.67 -15.43
N PHE A 247 5.38 14.49 -16.20
CA PHE A 247 5.02 15.33 -17.34
C PHE A 247 4.73 16.78 -16.94
N ALA A 248 3.95 17.01 -15.88
CA ALA A 248 3.68 18.34 -15.34
C ALA A 248 4.95 19.05 -14.84
N ARG A 249 5.93 18.30 -14.32
CA ARG A 249 7.25 18.85 -13.96
C ARG A 249 8.06 19.24 -15.19
N LEU A 250 8.07 18.39 -16.23
CA LEU A 250 8.73 18.70 -17.50
C LEU A 250 8.09 19.93 -18.17
N GLN A 251 6.77 20.07 -18.12
CA GLN A 251 6.05 21.24 -18.63
C GLN A 251 6.45 22.53 -17.94
N ARG A 252 6.44 22.54 -16.59
CA ARG A 252 6.87 23.71 -15.82
C ARG A 252 8.31 24.09 -16.14
N HIS A 253 9.19 23.09 -16.20
CA HIS A 253 10.60 23.36 -16.49
C HIS A 253 10.82 23.89 -17.93
N LEU A 254 10.07 23.38 -18.90
CA LEU A 254 10.10 23.92 -20.27
C LEU A 254 9.58 25.37 -20.32
N MET A 255 8.52 25.69 -19.57
CA MET A 255 8.01 27.06 -19.47
C MET A 255 9.05 28.01 -18.89
N GLU A 256 9.71 27.62 -17.79
CA GLU A 256 10.79 28.41 -17.19
C GLU A 256 11.90 28.67 -18.20
N LEU A 257 12.35 27.64 -18.94
CA LEU A 257 13.38 27.80 -19.98
C LEU A 257 12.94 28.75 -21.10
N LEU A 258 11.69 28.67 -21.55
CA LEU A 258 11.16 29.54 -22.59
C LEU A 258 11.04 31.00 -22.11
N GLU A 259 10.58 31.21 -20.88
CA GLU A 259 10.49 32.53 -20.26
C GLU A 259 11.88 33.16 -20.07
N GLU A 260 12.86 32.39 -19.60
CA GLU A 260 14.24 32.84 -19.45
C GLU A 260 14.88 33.20 -20.80
N GLN A 261 14.65 32.39 -21.84
CA GLN A 261 15.12 32.68 -23.20
C GLN A 261 14.45 33.92 -23.79
N LYS A 262 13.16 34.13 -23.54
CA LYS A 262 12.43 35.33 -23.95
C LYS A 262 13.00 36.58 -23.27
N LEU A 263 13.25 36.51 -21.97
CA LEU A 263 13.84 37.62 -21.21
C LEU A 263 15.26 37.96 -21.70
N GLU A 264 16.07 36.94 -22.02
CA GLU A 264 17.40 37.15 -22.63
C GLU A 264 17.32 37.85 -23.99
N LEU A 265 16.36 37.48 -24.84
CA LEU A 265 16.12 38.15 -26.13
C LEU A 265 15.67 39.60 -25.94
N GLU A 266 14.76 39.87 -25.00
CA GLU A 266 14.31 41.23 -24.67
C GLU A 266 15.46 42.11 -24.18
N ASN A 267 16.31 41.58 -23.29
CA ASN A 267 17.51 42.28 -22.80
C ASN A 267 18.53 42.59 -23.91
N LEU A 268 18.72 41.69 -24.88
CA LEU A 268 19.58 41.94 -26.03
C LEU A 268 19.02 43.02 -26.95
N ARG A 269 17.70 43.03 -27.14
CA ARG A 269 17.01 44.07 -27.90
C ARG A 269 17.14 45.43 -27.22
N GLU A 270 16.96 45.50 -25.90
CA GLU A 270 17.10 46.74 -25.13
C GLU A 270 18.54 47.28 -25.19
N LYS A 271 19.55 46.42 -24.99
CA LYS A 271 20.97 46.79 -25.17
C LYS A 271 21.29 47.20 -26.61
N GLY A 272 20.66 46.59 -27.60
CA GLY A 272 20.77 46.99 -29.01
C GLY A 272 20.26 48.41 -29.23
N ILE A 273 19.08 48.74 -28.67
CA ILE A 273 18.48 50.08 -28.73
C ILE A 273 19.34 51.11 -27.99
N GLU A 274 19.91 50.77 -26.82
CA GLU A 274 20.85 51.62 -26.09
C GLU A 274 22.13 51.90 -26.88
N LEU A 275 22.68 50.89 -27.57
CA LEU A 275 23.86 51.07 -28.40
C LEU A 275 23.55 51.92 -29.64
N GLU A 276 22.39 51.73 -30.28
CA GLU A 276 21.93 52.54 -31.42
C GLU A 276 21.73 54.01 -31.03
N THR A 277 21.11 54.27 -29.88
CA THR A 277 20.95 55.64 -29.35
C THR A 277 22.28 56.29 -28.96
N ALA A 278 23.22 55.52 -28.39
CA ALA A 278 24.56 56.01 -28.05
C ALA A 278 25.46 56.25 -29.28
N THR A 279 25.31 55.45 -30.34
CA THR A 279 26.15 55.52 -31.55
C THR A 279 25.61 56.46 -32.64
N ALA A 280 24.35 56.91 -32.52
CA ALA A 280 23.78 57.98 -33.35
C ALA A 280 24.56 59.33 -33.29
N THR A 281 25.53 59.46 -32.37
CA THR A 281 26.42 60.63 -32.27
C THR A 281 27.62 60.60 -33.26
N SER A 282 27.88 59.50 -33.99
CA SER A 282 28.90 59.51 -35.06
C SER A 282 28.47 58.71 -36.32
N ALA A 283 28.39 59.39 -37.46
CA ALA A 283 27.77 58.88 -38.69
C ALA A 283 28.53 57.71 -39.38
N ALA A 284 29.86 57.63 -39.22
CA ALA A 284 30.69 56.63 -39.92
C ALA A 284 30.82 55.31 -39.14
N ALA A 285 30.82 55.35 -37.81
CA ALA A 285 30.75 54.13 -36.99
C ALA A 285 29.35 53.52 -37.08
N ALA A 286 28.31 54.36 -37.08
CA ALA A 286 26.90 53.95 -37.11
C ALA A 286 26.53 53.02 -38.28
N ALA A 287 27.11 53.17 -39.48
CA ALA A 287 26.74 52.33 -40.62
C ALA A 287 27.29 50.89 -40.51
N ALA A 288 28.52 50.71 -40.02
CA ALA A 288 29.14 49.39 -39.87
C ALA A 288 28.59 48.64 -38.65
N THR A 289 28.29 49.35 -37.55
CA THR A 289 27.60 48.76 -36.39
C THR A 289 26.11 48.55 -36.65
N ALA A 290 25.42 49.40 -37.44
CA ALA A 290 24.01 49.16 -37.82
C ALA A 290 23.86 47.94 -38.74
N ALA A 291 24.82 47.65 -39.62
CA ALA A 291 24.78 46.43 -40.43
C ALA A 291 24.92 45.17 -39.56
N LYS A 292 25.87 45.16 -38.60
CA LYS A 292 26.01 44.09 -37.61
C LYS A 292 24.80 44.01 -36.67
N ALA A 293 24.25 45.14 -36.24
CA ALA A 293 23.07 45.19 -35.38
C ALA A 293 21.83 44.64 -36.11
N ARG A 294 21.65 44.96 -37.40
CA ARG A 294 20.61 44.34 -38.25
C ARG A 294 20.79 42.84 -38.42
N GLU A 295 22.03 42.37 -38.61
CA GLU A 295 22.31 40.92 -38.69
C GLU A 295 22.00 40.22 -37.35
N HIS A 296 22.30 40.87 -36.22
CA HIS A 296 21.92 40.40 -34.89
C HIS A 296 20.40 40.49 -34.65
N GLU A 297 19.72 41.48 -35.19
CA GLU A 297 18.26 41.66 -35.12
C GLU A 297 17.52 40.61 -35.96
N GLU A 298 18.00 40.31 -37.17
CA GLU A 298 17.47 39.25 -38.02
C GLU A 298 17.66 37.88 -37.36
N ARG A 299 18.85 37.59 -36.82
CA ARG A 299 19.07 36.36 -36.02
C ARG A 299 18.15 36.32 -34.81
N SER A 300 17.99 37.42 -34.07
CA SER A 300 17.07 37.50 -32.93
C SER A 300 15.61 37.27 -33.33
N LYS A 301 15.16 37.77 -34.49
CA LYS A 301 13.81 37.53 -35.03
C LYS A 301 13.58 36.06 -35.36
N THR A 302 14.53 35.41 -36.04
CA THR A 302 14.41 33.97 -36.34
C THR A 302 14.36 33.10 -35.06
N MET A 303 15.14 33.45 -34.03
CA MET A 303 15.06 32.78 -32.74
C MET A 303 13.69 33.02 -32.09
N PHE A 304 13.17 34.25 -32.13
CA PHE A 304 11.86 34.58 -31.57
C PHE A 304 10.71 33.82 -32.25
N GLU A 305 10.68 33.77 -33.58
CA GLU A 305 9.69 33.01 -34.35
C GLU A 305 9.71 31.53 -33.97
N SER A 306 10.90 30.92 -33.82
CA SER A 306 11.03 29.53 -33.37
C SER A 306 10.52 29.32 -31.93
N THR A 307 10.75 30.27 -31.01
CA THR A 307 10.22 30.21 -29.65
C THR A 307 8.70 30.42 -29.61
N GLU A 308 8.15 31.21 -30.53
CA GLU A 308 6.71 31.43 -30.66
C GLU A 308 5.99 30.18 -31.20
N GLU A 309 6.58 29.48 -32.17
CA GLU A 309 6.09 28.18 -32.64
C GLU A 309 6.11 27.11 -31.53
N LEU A 310 7.14 27.11 -30.68
CA LEU A 310 7.23 26.23 -29.51
C LEU A 310 6.14 26.55 -28.47
N MET A 311 5.90 27.83 -28.18
CA MET A 311 4.79 28.25 -27.30
C MET A 311 3.41 27.88 -27.90
N LYS A 312 3.24 27.97 -29.23
CA LYS A 312 2.00 27.53 -29.92
C LYS A 312 1.79 26.02 -29.88
N PHE A 313 2.85 25.23 -30.06
CA PHE A 313 2.82 23.76 -29.89
C PHE A 313 2.40 23.39 -28.46
N GLN A 314 2.84 24.16 -27.47
CA GLN A 314 2.47 23.98 -26.07
C GLN A 314 0.99 24.27 -25.78
N PHE A 315 0.41 25.33 -26.38
CA PHE A 315 -1.03 25.61 -26.32
C PHE A 315 -1.87 24.46 -26.89
N MET A 316 -1.40 23.79 -27.95
CA MET A 316 -2.05 22.59 -28.49
C MET A 316 -1.94 21.40 -27.52
N SER A 317 -0.79 21.19 -26.89
CA SER A 317 -0.58 20.07 -25.95
C SER A 317 -1.34 20.21 -24.62
N MET A 318 -1.50 21.43 -24.08
CA MET A 318 -2.35 21.70 -22.90
C MET A 318 -3.83 21.48 -23.18
N SER A 319 -4.27 21.75 -24.41
CA SER A 319 -5.67 21.60 -24.79
C SER A 319 -6.13 20.13 -24.82
N LEU A 320 -5.25 19.15 -25.05
CA LEU A 320 -5.69 17.74 -25.20
C LEU A 320 -6.08 17.08 -23.87
N SER A 321 -5.36 17.41 -22.79
CA SER A 321 -5.71 16.95 -21.43
C SER A 321 -6.93 17.70 -20.87
N TYR A 322 -7.08 18.98 -21.22
CA TYR A 322 -8.27 19.77 -20.91
C TYR A 322 -9.51 19.33 -21.71
N PHE A 323 -9.37 18.95 -22.99
CA PHE A 323 -10.48 18.45 -23.83
C PHE A 323 -10.94 17.04 -23.42
N SER A 324 -10.02 16.16 -22.99
CA SER A 324 -10.38 14.83 -22.45
C SER A 324 -11.10 14.94 -21.10
N SER A 325 -10.57 15.76 -20.19
CA SER A 325 -11.23 16.06 -18.90
C SER A 325 -12.53 16.85 -19.05
N LEU A 326 -12.67 17.72 -20.07
CA LEU A 326 -13.94 18.40 -20.37
C LEU A 326 -15.00 17.41 -20.87
N ASN A 327 -14.64 16.42 -21.69
CA ASN A 327 -15.59 15.41 -22.16
C ASN A 327 -16.05 14.51 -21.00
N MET A 328 -15.16 14.18 -20.07
CA MET A 328 -15.47 13.43 -18.85
C MET A 328 -16.32 14.26 -17.86
N LEU A 329 -15.98 15.54 -17.64
CA LEU A 329 -16.76 16.47 -16.82
C LEU A 329 -18.11 16.82 -17.44
N LYS A 330 -18.21 16.87 -18.77
CA LYS A 330 -19.47 17.06 -19.49
C LYS A 330 -20.36 15.83 -19.35
N ASN A 331 -19.82 14.62 -19.49
CA ASN A 331 -20.55 13.38 -19.22
C ASN A 331 -21.01 13.28 -17.75
N LEU A 332 -20.17 13.64 -16.77
CA LEU A 332 -20.54 13.67 -15.35
C LEU A 332 -21.59 14.75 -15.03
N ARG A 333 -21.48 15.92 -15.67
CA ARG A 333 -22.42 17.03 -15.49
C ARG A 333 -23.77 16.74 -16.14
N ASP A 334 -23.80 16.04 -17.27
CA ASP A 334 -25.04 15.64 -17.93
C ASP A 334 -25.76 14.54 -17.11
N ILE A 335 -25.04 13.59 -16.51
CA ILE A 335 -25.59 12.60 -15.57
C ILE A 335 -26.15 13.27 -14.29
N ASN A 336 -25.46 14.27 -13.74
CA ASN A 336 -25.94 15.03 -12.59
C ASN A 336 -27.07 16.00 -12.94
N ALA A 337 -27.08 16.57 -14.15
CA ALA A 337 -28.16 17.43 -14.63
C ALA A 337 -29.45 16.62 -14.86
N ASP A 338 -29.36 15.40 -15.37
CA ASP A 338 -30.53 14.54 -15.57
C ASP A 338 -31.11 14.03 -14.24
N THR A 339 -30.26 13.70 -13.27
CA THR A 339 -30.71 13.29 -11.92
C THR A 339 -31.28 14.46 -11.13
N THR A 340 -30.69 15.65 -11.23
CA THR A 340 -31.23 16.87 -10.58
C THR A 340 -32.46 17.40 -11.30
N ALA A 341 -32.58 17.32 -12.62
CA ALA A 341 -33.79 17.67 -13.35
C ALA A 341 -34.95 16.72 -13.03
N ALA A 342 -34.69 15.41 -12.88
CA ALA A 342 -35.67 14.43 -12.41
C ALA A 342 -36.09 14.67 -10.94
N ALA A 343 -35.16 15.10 -10.08
CA ALA A 343 -35.45 15.46 -8.68
C ALA A 343 -36.17 16.82 -8.54
N ILE A 344 -35.84 17.81 -9.38
CA ILE A 344 -36.44 19.15 -9.38
C ILE A 344 -37.86 19.10 -9.96
N THR A 345 -38.11 18.27 -10.98
CA THR A 345 -39.48 18.08 -11.51
C THR A 345 -40.38 17.39 -10.49
N THR A 346 -39.89 16.36 -9.79
CA THR A 346 -40.65 15.70 -8.71
C THR A 346 -40.84 16.58 -7.47
N THR A 347 -39.86 17.42 -7.11
CA THR A 347 -40.02 18.40 -6.02
C THR A 347 -40.86 19.61 -6.42
N ALA A 348 -40.84 20.05 -7.67
CA ALA A 348 -41.71 21.12 -8.16
C ALA A 348 -43.18 20.68 -8.23
N GLU A 349 -43.46 19.44 -8.64
CA GLU A 349 -44.83 18.89 -8.63
C GLU A 349 -45.36 18.69 -7.20
N THR A 350 -44.52 18.24 -6.26
CA THR A 350 -44.89 18.12 -4.84
C THR A 350 -44.97 19.48 -4.13
N ALA A 351 -44.15 20.46 -4.50
CA ALA A 351 -44.23 21.83 -3.98
C ALA A 351 -45.42 22.62 -4.56
N ALA A 352 -45.77 22.41 -5.84
CA ALA A 352 -46.95 23.03 -6.44
C ALA A 352 -48.25 22.49 -5.83
N THR A 353 -48.32 21.18 -5.55
CA THR A 353 -49.46 20.56 -4.83
C THR A 353 -49.52 21.04 -3.37
N ALA A 354 -48.38 21.18 -2.69
CA ALA A 354 -48.32 21.74 -1.33
C ALA A 354 -48.64 23.25 -1.27
N ALA A 355 -48.20 24.03 -2.27
CA ALA A 355 -48.50 25.46 -2.36
C ALA A 355 -49.97 25.73 -2.72
N ALA A 356 -50.59 24.89 -3.56
CA ALA A 356 -52.02 24.93 -3.81
C ALA A 356 -52.81 24.62 -2.51
N ALA A 357 -52.32 23.70 -1.67
CA ALA A 357 -52.90 23.41 -0.36
C ALA A 357 -52.68 24.54 0.66
N ALA A 358 -51.52 25.22 0.63
CA ALA A 358 -51.20 26.33 1.54
C ALA A 358 -51.88 27.65 1.15
N ALA A 359 -52.10 27.91 -0.14
CA ALA A 359 -52.87 29.06 -0.62
C ALA A 359 -54.36 28.97 -0.22
N ALA A 360 -54.88 27.77 0.01
CA ALA A 360 -56.19 27.57 0.63
C ALA A 360 -56.20 27.95 2.14
N ALA A 361 -55.04 28.18 2.78
CA ALA A 361 -54.89 28.35 4.24
C ALA A 361 -54.34 29.72 4.73
N ASN A 362 -53.90 30.62 3.84
CA ASN A 362 -53.70 32.08 4.05
C ASN A 362 -52.83 32.57 5.27
N ILE A 363 -51.48 32.53 5.18
CA ILE A 363 -50.54 33.04 6.22
C ILE A 363 -49.31 33.78 5.59
N THR A 364 -48.84 34.90 6.18
CA THR A 364 -47.70 35.75 5.71
C THR A 364 -46.48 35.79 6.68
N PRO A 365 -45.20 35.87 6.22
CA PRO A 365 -44.02 35.98 7.12
C PRO A 365 -43.19 37.29 7.04
N VAL A 366 -42.31 37.44 8.05
CA VAL A 366 -41.74 38.66 8.66
C VAL A 366 -40.32 39.00 8.18
N THR A 367 -40.08 40.22 7.67
CA THR A 367 -38.72 40.75 7.33
C THR A 367 -38.55 42.25 7.61
N ALA A 368 -38.79 42.70 8.85
CA ALA A 368 -38.69 44.12 9.21
C ALA A 368 -38.00 44.40 10.57
N ALA A 369 -36.75 43.95 10.78
CA ALA A 369 -36.10 44.10 12.10
C ALA A 369 -34.59 44.43 12.13
N LEU A 370 -33.98 45.05 11.12
CA LEU A 370 -32.55 45.39 11.18
C LEU A 370 -32.19 46.76 10.56
N ALA A 371 -32.65 47.86 11.18
CA ALA A 371 -32.08 49.18 10.91
C ALA A 371 -32.12 50.10 12.14
N LYS A 372 -31.00 50.19 12.88
CA LYS A 372 -30.42 51.39 13.56
C LYS A 372 -29.60 51.01 14.81
N LYS A 373 -28.29 51.27 14.80
CA LYS A 373 -27.59 51.83 15.97
C LYS A 373 -26.26 52.49 15.57
N LYS A 374 -26.12 53.78 15.92
CA LYS A 374 -24.90 54.61 15.80
C LYS A 374 -23.91 54.25 16.93
N VAL A 375 -22.61 54.27 16.65
CA VAL A 375 -21.52 53.97 17.60
C VAL A 375 -20.77 55.27 17.96
N GLY A 376 -20.61 55.52 19.26
CA GLY A 376 -19.81 56.59 19.86
C GLY A 376 -18.42 56.13 20.30
N GLY A 377 -17.53 57.10 20.53
CA GLY A 377 -16.06 56.95 20.68
C GLY A 377 -15.54 56.06 21.81
N ASP A 378 -16.37 55.58 22.73
CA ASP A 378 -15.94 54.67 23.81
C ASP A 378 -15.69 53.23 23.31
N ALA A 379 -16.26 52.86 22.16
CA ALA A 379 -16.05 51.54 21.56
C ALA A 379 -14.61 51.32 21.07
N VAL A 380 -13.92 52.39 20.61
CA VAL A 380 -12.56 52.29 20.05
C VAL A 380 -11.52 52.10 21.15
N SER A 381 -11.69 52.77 22.30
CA SER A 381 -10.83 52.60 23.48
C SER A 381 -10.96 51.20 24.09
N ASN A 382 -12.19 50.68 24.17
CA ASN A 382 -12.44 49.31 24.64
C ASN A 382 -11.95 48.26 23.65
N LEU A 383 -11.99 48.52 22.33
CA LEU A 383 -11.43 47.63 21.32
C LEU A 383 -9.89 47.58 21.39
N LEU A 384 -9.23 48.73 21.56
CA LEU A 384 -7.77 48.79 21.72
C LEU A 384 -7.30 48.10 23.01
N THR A 385 -8.04 48.26 24.11
CA THR A 385 -7.70 47.63 25.39
C THR A 385 -7.91 46.10 25.34
N SER A 386 -8.98 45.64 24.68
CA SER A 386 -9.23 44.20 24.49
C SER A 386 -8.26 43.54 23.51
N VAL A 387 -7.83 44.24 22.46
CA VAL A 387 -6.77 43.77 21.54
C VAL A 387 -5.42 43.71 22.24
N ALA A 388 -5.10 44.68 23.10
CA ALA A 388 -3.87 44.67 23.90
C ALA A 388 -3.85 43.51 24.91
N GLN A 389 -4.98 43.24 25.59
CA GLN A 389 -5.11 42.10 26.50
C GLN A 389 -5.06 40.75 25.76
N ARG A 390 -5.66 40.62 24.57
CA ARG A 390 -5.56 39.41 23.74
C ARG A 390 -4.12 39.13 23.35
N LYS A 391 -3.40 40.16 22.91
CA LYS A 391 -1.99 40.04 22.52
C LYS A 391 -1.07 39.69 23.69
N GLN A 392 -1.38 40.18 24.90
CA GLN A 392 -0.67 39.79 26.12
C GLN A 392 -0.95 38.35 26.56
N LEU A 393 -2.19 37.88 26.39
CA LEU A 393 -2.55 36.49 26.65
C LEU A 393 -1.92 35.53 25.64
N GLU A 394 -1.90 35.89 24.36
CA GLU A 394 -1.21 35.12 23.31
C GLU A 394 0.30 35.05 23.56
N LEU A 395 0.94 36.16 23.94
CA LEU A 395 2.36 36.17 24.31
C LEU A 395 2.65 35.33 25.56
N ALA A 396 1.78 35.37 26.57
CA ALA A 396 1.93 34.56 27.78
C ALA A 396 1.67 33.06 27.51
N GLN A 397 0.80 32.72 26.55
CA GLN A 397 0.59 31.34 26.09
C GLN A 397 1.80 30.84 25.31
N HIS A 398 2.34 31.64 24.38
CA HIS A 398 3.55 31.29 23.63
C HIS A 398 4.76 31.13 24.57
N GLN A 399 4.88 31.95 25.61
CA GLN A 399 5.92 31.81 26.63
C GLN A 399 5.75 30.58 27.51
N ARG A 400 4.50 30.20 27.84
CA ARG A 400 4.23 28.95 28.57
C ARG A 400 4.46 27.71 27.71
N GLU A 401 4.12 27.76 26.43
CA GLU A 401 4.44 26.71 25.45
C GLU A 401 5.95 26.58 25.24
N GLU A 402 6.69 27.69 25.23
CA GLU A 402 8.16 27.70 25.21
C GLU A 402 8.78 27.19 26.53
N GLU A 403 8.23 27.54 27.69
CA GLU A 403 8.66 27.02 29.00
C GLU A 403 8.32 25.53 29.20
N GLU A 404 7.18 25.05 28.68
CA GLU A 404 6.83 23.62 28.65
C GLU A 404 7.68 22.83 27.63
N ALA A 405 8.10 23.45 26.51
CA ALA A 405 9.01 22.85 25.55
C ALA A 405 10.47 22.75 26.07
N LEU A 406 10.83 23.54 27.09
CA LEU A 406 12.17 23.57 27.69
C LEU A 406 12.27 22.76 29.01
N ALA A 407 11.25 22.01 29.39
CA ALA A 407 11.30 21.13 30.56
C ALA A 407 12.00 19.79 30.23
N PRO A 408 13.06 19.38 30.96
CA PRO A 408 13.67 18.08 30.78
C PRO A 408 12.82 17.01 31.47
N GLY A 409 12.28 16.06 30.68
CA GLY A 409 11.91 14.74 31.19
C GLY A 409 10.42 14.42 31.35
N LYS A 410 9.67 14.42 30.24
CA LYS A 410 8.60 13.42 29.98
C LYS A 410 8.63 13.06 28.50
N GLN A 411 9.56 12.20 28.09
CA GLN A 411 9.59 11.66 26.73
C GLN A 411 8.36 10.76 26.55
N GLN A 412 7.31 11.31 25.95
CA GLN A 412 6.24 10.48 25.39
C GLN A 412 6.85 9.60 24.30
N PRO A 413 6.49 8.31 24.22
CA PRO A 413 6.96 7.44 23.14
C PRO A 413 6.55 8.05 21.79
N LEU A 414 7.45 7.97 20.80
CA LEU A 414 7.18 8.44 19.44
C LEU A 414 5.91 7.76 18.90
N PRO A 415 5.04 8.47 18.17
CA PRO A 415 3.84 7.88 17.57
C PRO A 415 4.20 6.68 16.65
N GLU A 416 3.41 5.61 16.69
CA GLU A 416 3.69 4.37 15.92
C GLU A 416 3.61 4.58 14.40
N GLU A 417 2.72 5.46 13.94
CA GLU A 417 2.56 5.76 12.52
C GLU A 417 3.42 6.95 12.10
N LEU A 418 4.42 6.68 11.25
CA LEU A 418 5.36 7.68 10.74
C LEU A 418 4.66 8.89 10.07
N ARG A 419 3.50 8.68 9.46
CA ARG A 419 2.71 9.75 8.80
C ARG A 419 2.16 10.80 9.77
N SER A 420 2.02 10.45 11.06
CA SER A 420 1.47 11.35 12.09
C SER A 420 2.53 12.22 12.78
N TRP A 421 3.80 12.07 12.39
CA TRP A 421 4.89 12.77 13.07
C TRP A 421 4.91 14.26 12.73
N THR A 422 5.00 15.07 13.77
CA THR A 422 5.24 16.51 13.64
C THR A 422 6.72 16.80 13.38
N VAL A 423 7.04 18.03 12.97
CA VAL A 423 8.43 18.48 12.76
C VAL A 423 9.29 18.30 14.03
N ASP A 424 8.68 18.47 15.21
CA ASP A 424 9.36 18.29 16.49
C ASP A 424 9.62 16.80 16.80
N ASP A 425 8.73 15.90 16.38
CA ASP A 425 8.93 14.45 16.50
C ASP A 425 10.05 13.95 15.58
N VAL A 426 10.15 14.49 14.37
CA VAL A 426 11.29 14.26 13.47
C VAL A 426 12.58 14.74 14.12
N GLY A 427 12.55 15.88 14.82
CA GLY A 427 13.67 16.37 15.62
C GLY A 427 14.08 15.41 16.75
N ARG A 428 13.13 14.82 17.48
CA ARG A 428 13.39 13.80 18.52
C ARG A 428 13.93 12.51 17.93
N TRP A 429 13.46 12.12 16.74
CA TRP A 429 13.98 10.97 16.02
C TRP A 429 15.44 11.19 15.58
N LEU A 430 15.80 12.39 15.11
CA LEU A 430 17.19 12.74 14.82
C LEU A 430 18.09 12.66 16.07
N ASP A 431 17.56 13.06 17.23
CA ASP A 431 18.27 12.92 18.52
C ASP A 431 18.52 11.42 18.83
N SER A 432 17.53 10.54 18.58
CA SER A 432 17.68 9.07 18.73
C SER A 432 18.72 8.46 17.78
N LEU A 433 18.94 9.10 16.63
CA LEU A 433 19.92 8.70 15.63
C LEU A 433 21.29 9.34 15.85
N SER A 434 21.51 10.04 16.97
CA SER A 434 22.74 10.78 17.26
C SER A 434 23.11 11.77 16.14
N LEU A 435 22.10 12.39 15.52
CA LEU A 435 22.24 13.39 14.45
C LEU A 435 21.57 14.74 14.80
N PRO A 436 21.76 15.31 16.01
CA PRO A 436 21.10 16.55 16.42
C PRO A 436 21.52 17.76 15.57
N GLN A 437 22.70 17.71 14.93
CA GLN A 437 23.23 18.78 14.09
C GLN A 437 22.33 19.13 12.90
N TYR A 438 21.47 18.21 12.45
CA TYR A 438 20.55 18.44 11.33
C TYR A 438 19.17 18.90 11.77
N LYS A 439 18.90 19.00 13.08
CA LYS A 439 17.59 19.38 13.63
C LYS A 439 17.15 20.78 13.18
N ALA A 440 18.07 21.74 13.14
CA ALA A 440 17.80 23.09 12.64
C ALA A 440 17.41 23.08 11.15
N ALA A 441 18.18 22.37 10.32
CA ALA A 441 17.91 22.28 8.88
C ALA A 441 16.60 21.54 8.56
N PHE A 442 16.28 20.47 9.29
CA PHE A 442 15.00 19.74 9.13
C PHE A 442 13.81 20.57 9.64
N ARG A 443 14.01 21.41 10.67
CA ARG A 443 12.97 22.33 11.15
C ARG A 443 12.74 23.48 10.17
N GLU A 444 13.80 24.06 9.61
CA GLU A 444 13.73 25.09 8.57
C GLU A 444 13.11 24.57 7.27
N GLY A 445 13.40 23.32 6.92
CA GLY A 445 12.77 22.60 5.81
C GLY A 445 11.34 22.12 6.08
N ALA A 446 10.78 22.43 7.26
CA ALA A 446 9.46 21.99 7.72
C ALA A 446 9.22 20.48 7.49
N VAL A 447 10.25 19.66 7.77
CA VAL A 447 10.21 18.22 7.50
C VAL A 447 9.35 17.52 8.55
N ASP A 448 8.13 17.19 8.16
CA ASP A 448 7.19 16.36 8.92
C ASP A 448 7.30 14.88 8.52
N GLY A 449 6.51 14.03 9.17
CA GLY A 449 6.52 12.58 8.93
C GLY A 449 6.17 12.17 7.50
N GLU A 450 5.26 12.90 6.85
CA GLU A 450 4.87 12.65 5.46
C GLU A 450 5.99 13.05 4.49
N PHE A 451 6.59 14.23 4.66
CA PHE A 451 7.70 14.68 3.84
C PHE A 451 8.96 13.83 4.04
N LEU A 452 9.21 13.34 5.25
CA LEU A 452 10.32 12.45 5.56
C LEU A 452 10.27 11.14 4.74
N ILE A 453 9.07 10.61 4.47
CA ILE A 453 8.87 9.40 3.64
C ILE A 453 9.28 9.66 2.19
N GLU A 454 8.97 10.84 1.66
CA GLU A 454 9.22 11.20 0.25
C GLU A 454 10.66 11.66 -0.03
N LEU A 455 11.39 12.03 1.02
CA LEU A 455 12.71 12.66 0.93
C LEU A 455 13.77 11.77 0.25
N ARG A 456 14.46 12.27 -0.76
CA ARG A 456 15.49 11.51 -1.48
C ARG A 456 16.88 11.74 -0.87
N ALA A 457 17.80 10.83 -1.19
CA ALA A 457 19.21 10.98 -0.81
C ALA A 457 19.78 12.32 -1.29
N ASP A 458 19.39 12.73 -2.50
CA ASP A 458 19.84 13.97 -3.13
C ASP A 458 19.19 15.20 -2.46
N ASP A 459 17.91 15.14 -2.09
CA ASP A 459 17.22 16.23 -1.36
C ASP A 459 17.83 16.44 0.04
N MET A 460 18.22 15.35 0.72
CA MET A 460 18.93 15.45 2.01
C MET A 460 20.26 16.18 1.85
N ALA A 461 21.00 15.93 0.77
CA ALA A 461 22.30 16.54 0.53
C ALA A 461 22.22 17.98 0.01
N GLU A 462 21.31 18.25 -0.93
CA GLU A 462 21.23 19.52 -1.67
C GLU A 462 20.31 20.55 -0.99
N VAL A 463 19.23 20.11 -0.33
CA VAL A 463 18.21 21.00 0.26
C VAL A 463 18.37 21.10 1.77
N LEU A 464 18.58 19.98 2.46
CA LEU A 464 18.73 19.95 3.92
C LEU A 464 20.19 20.03 4.39
N GLY A 465 21.14 20.15 3.47
CA GLY A 465 22.56 20.37 3.79
C GLY A 465 23.25 19.19 4.48
N VAL A 466 22.71 17.97 4.36
CA VAL A 466 23.35 16.74 4.86
C VAL A 466 24.51 16.37 3.92
N SER A 467 25.63 17.07 4.08
CA SER A 467 26.82 16.96 3.22
C SER A 467 27.51 15.60 3.26
N HIS A 468 27.35 14.86 4.37
CA HIS A 468 28.05 13.61 4.61
C HIS A 468 27.26 12.39 4.11
N LYS A 469 27.82 11.64 3.15
CA LYS A 469 27.16 10.48 2.52
C LYS A 469 26.75 9.39 3.51
N LEU A 470 27.48 9.21 4.61
CA LEU A 470 27.13 8.23 5.65
C LEU A 470 25.92 8.69 6.48
N HIS A 471 25.77 9.99 6.73
CA HIS A 471 24.59 10.51 7.45
C HIS A 471 23.33 10.38 6.59
N VAL A 472 23.42 10.66 5.29
CA VAL A 472 22.32 10.41 4.34
C VAL A 472 21.91 8.93 4.36
N ARG A 473 22.87 8.00 4.31
CA ARG A 473 22.57 6.56 4.40
C ARG A 473 21.96 6.15 5.73
N LYS A 474 22.45 6.68 6.85
CA LYS A 474 21.92 6.41 8.20
C LYS A 474 20.46 6.86 8.31
N LEU A 475 20.15 8.07 7.85
CA LEU A 475 18.80 8.63 7.83
C LEU A 475 17.86 7.79 6.96
N LEU A 476 18.30 7.40 5.75
CA LEU A 476 17.49 6.57 4.85
C LEU A 476 17.23 5.17 5.41
N ALA A 477 18.24 4.54 6.03
CA ALA A 477 18.11 3.21 6.62
C ALA A 477 17.27 3.22 7.91
N ALA A 478 17.38 4.26 8.71
CA ALA A 478 16.53 4.45 9.89
C ALA A 478 15.09 4.73 9.47
N ARG A 479 14.88 5.55 8.44
CA ARG A 479 13.55 5.82 7.88
C ARG A 479 12.91 4.56 7.31
N SER A 480 13.65 3.74 6.55
CA SER A 480 13.08 2.53 5.95
C SER A 480 12.57 1.53 6.99
N LYS A 481 13.06 1.57 8.24
CA LYS A 481 12.57 0.76 9.36
C LYS A 481 11.24 1.28 9.94
N LEU A 482 10.91 2.54 9.68
CA LEU A 482 9.71 3.23 10.18
C LEU A 482 8.57 3.23 9.16
N ILE A 483 8.84 2.86 7.90
CA ILE A 483 7.81 2.67 6.89
C ILE A 483 7.10 1.34 7.21
N PRO A 484 5.77 1.33 7.39
CA PRO A 484 5.05 0.10 7.67
C PRO A 484 5.20 -0.88 6.50
N LEU A 485 5.60 -2.12 6.82
CA LEU A 485 5.80 -3.18 5.82
C LEU A 485 4.48 -3.52 5.14
N THR A 486 4.55 -3.73 3.82
CA THR A 486 3.39 -4.21 3.05
C THR A 486 3.01 -5.63 3.46
N ALA A 487 1.76 -6.05 3.19
CA ALA A 487 1.27 -7.38 3.55
C ALA A 487 2.14 -8.53 2.97
N ALA A 488 2.69 -8.34 1.78
CA ALA A 488 3.60 -9.29 1.13
C ALA A 488 4.96 -9.37 1.84
N GLU A 489 5.52 -8.24 2.26
CA GLU A 489 6.78 -8.18 3.00
C GLU A 489 6.64 -8.76 4.42
N ARG A 490 5.49 -8.53 5.06
CA ARG A 490 5.16 -9.10 6.36
C ARG A 490 5.05 -10.63 6.30
N ALA A 491 4.39 -11.17 5.27
CA ALA A 491 4.31 -12.60 5.04
C ALA A 491 5.69 -13.24 4.77
N GLN A 492 6.58 -12.54 4.06
CA GLN A 492 7.95 -13.00 3.83
C GLN A 492 8.79 -12.99 5.12
N LEU A 493 8.66 -11.93 5.93
CA LEU A 493 9.36 -11.84 7.22
C LEU A 493 8.88 -12.94 8.19
N ASP A 494 7.58 -13.19 8.22
CA ASP A 494 6.97 -14.25 9.04
C ASP A 494 7.43 -15.64 8.57
N ALA A 495 7.54 -15.86 7.26
CA ALA A 495 8.09 -17.11 6.72
C ALA A 495 9.55 -17.34 7.11
N VAL A 496 10.39 -16.30 7.07
CA VAL A 496 11.80 -16.37 7.49
C VAL A 496 11.92 -16.64 8.99
N ASN A 497 11.12 -15.97 9.81
CA ASN A 497 11.10 -16.17 11.25
C ASN A 497 10.56 -17.57 11.63
N HIS A 498 9.56 -18.06 10.89
CA HIS A 498 9.03 -19.41 11.06
C HIS A 498 10.06 -20.47 10.65
N GLU A 499 10.81 -20.25 9.58
CA GLU A 499 11.89 -21.15 9.16
C GLU A 499 13.07 -21.16 10.13
N ALA A 500 13.45 -20.00 10.68
CA ALA A 500 14.50 -19.86 11.69
C ALA A 500 14.11 -20.53 13.02
N THR A 501 12.85 -20.40 13.43
CA THR A 501 12.31 -21.07 14.63
C THR A 501 12.15 -22.58 14.40
N ALA A 502 11.74 -23.01 13.20
CA ALA A 502 11.69 -24.42 12.81
C ALA A 502 13.08 -25.05 12.67
N ALA A 503 14.12 -24.28 12.31
CA ALA A 503 15.51 -24.73 12.34
C ALA A 503 16.00 -24.97 13.77
N ARG A 504 15.68 -24.06 14.71
CA ARG A 504 15.95 -24.23 16.15
C ARG A 504 15.20 -25.42 16.75
N ALA A 505 13.95 -25.63 16.36
CA ALA A 505 13.11 -26.73 16.83
C ALA A 505 13.56 -28.11 16.31
N ARG A 506 14.29 -28.18 15.18
CA ARG A 506 14.80 -29.43 14.60
C ARG A 506 16.07 -29.97 15.24
N GLY A 507 16.60 -29.32 16.29
CA GLY A 507 17.77 -29.82 17.02
C GLY A 507 19.04 -29.93 16.16
N GLN A 508 19.11 -29.21 15.04
CA GLN A 508 20.36 -28.97 14.33
C GLN A 508 21.09 -27.82 15.01
N GLU A 509 21.54 -28.06 16.25
CA GLU A 509 22.81 -27.48 16.65
C GLU A 509 23.92 -28.35 16.05
N PRO A 510 25.02 -27.78 15.54
CA PRO A 510 26.21 -28.56 15.26
C PRO A 510 26.64 -29.21 16.57
N THR A 511 26.60 -30.54 16.60
CA THR A 511 27.06 -31.34 17.74
C THR A 511 28.54 -31.04 17.99
N SER A 512 28.78 -30.31 19.08
CA SER A 512 30.06 -29.77 19.53
C SER A 512 30.92 -30.81 20.24
N ASP A 513 31.20 -31.95 19.60
CA ASP A 513 32.00 -33.02 20.23
C ASP A 513 33.16 -33.52 19.36
N VAL A 514 33.72 -32.62 18.56
CA VAL A 514 35.14 -32.66 18.24
C VAL A 514 35.73 -31.42 18.88
N SER A 515 36.33 -31.56 20.06
CA SER A 515 37.15 -30.50 20.66
C SER A 515 38.37 -30.30 19.77
N LEU A 516 38.20 -29.56 18.67
CA LEU A 516 39.29 -28.93 17.95
C LEU A 516 39.84 -27.89 18.92
N GLU A 517 40.96 -28.22 19.56
CA GLU A 517 41.62 -27.33 20.52
C GLU A 517 41.78 -25.95 19.88
N VAL A 518 41.21 -24.92 20.50
CA VAL A 518 41.22 -23.52 20.03
C VAL A 518 42.66 -23.11 19.67
N ASP A 519 43.62 -23.50 20.51
CA ASP A 519 45.05 -23.28 20.28
C ASP A 519 45.57 -23.86 18.95
N THR A 520 45.08 -25.02 18.53
CA THR A 520 45.51 -25.64 17.27
C THR A 520 45.04 -24.83 16.08
N VAL A 521 43.78 -24.38 16.05
CA VAL A 521 43.22 -23.57 14.95
C VAL A 521 43.84 -22.18 14.92
N PHE A 522 44.02 -21.56 16.09
CA PHE A 522 44.70 -20.28 16.22
C PHE A 522 46.18 -20.37 15.82
N SER A 523 46.86 -21.49 16.09
CA SER A 523 48.22 -21.73 15.59
C SER A 523 48.27 -21.87 14.06
N GLN A 524 47.22 -22.40 13.42
CA GLN A 524 47.14 -22.47 11.96
C GLN A 524 46.95 -21.08 11.35
N ALA A 525 46.13 -20.23 11.96
CA ALA A 525 45.95 -18.83 11.55
C ALA A 525 47.24 -18.02 11.70
N ARG A 526 47.90 -18.08 12.88
CA ARG A 526 49.17 -17.39 13.16
C ARG A 526 50.30 -17.80 12.21
N ASN A 527 50.34 -19.07 11.79
CA ASN A 527 51.34 -19.59 10.86
C ASN A 527 50.91 -19.50 9.38
N GLY A 528 49.77 -18.85 9.06
CA GLY A 528 49.30 -18.68 7.69
C GLY A 528 48.91 -19.97 6.95
N ARG A 529 48.61 -21.06 7.66
CA ARG A 529 48.27 -22.38 7.09
C ARG A 529 46.82 -22.43 6.60
N MET A 530 46.50 -21.62 5.60
CA MET A 530 45.14 -21.39 5.10
C MET A 530 44.37 -22.67 4.78
N LYS A 531 45.01 -23.67 4.14
CA LYS A 531 44.33 -24.93 3.78
C LYS A 531 43.79 -25.67 5.01
N ARG A 532 44.60 -25.80 6.06
CA ARG A 532 44.20 -26.45 7.32
C ARG A 532 43.18 -25.61 8.09
N LEU A 533 43.30 -24.29 8.02
CA LEU A 533 42.33 -23.38 8.63
C LEU A 533 40.94 -23.56 7.98
N VAL A 534 40.88 -23.61 6.65
CA VAL A 534 39.65 -23.88 5.90
C VAL A 534 39.08 -25.25 6.27
N GLU A 535 39.91 -26.29 6.31
CA GLU A 535 39.49 -27.63 6.74
C GLU A 535 38.91 -27.62 8.17
N SER A 536 39.50 -26.86 9.09
CA SER A 536 39.04 -26.74 10.48
C SER A 536 37.73 -25.94 10.58
N LEU A 537 37.56 -24.90 9.78
CA LEU A 537 36.32 -24.12 9.69
C LEU A 537 35.19 -24.92 9.03
N ASP A 538 35.48 -25.70 8.00
CA ASP A 538 34.52 -26.58 7.34
C ASP A 538 34.13 -27.78 8.23
N ALA A 539 35.02 -28.18 9.14
CA ALA A 539 34.73 -29.17 10.20
C ALA A 539 33.85 -28.61 11.34
N GLY A 540 33.43 -27.33 11.26
CA GLY A 540 32.46 -26.74 12.20
C GLY A 540 33.10 -25.94 13.35
N PHE A 541 34.37 -25.55 13.26
CA PHE A 541 34.97 -24.67 14.26
C PHE A 541 34.24 -23.30 14.31
N PRO A 542 33.89 -22.77 15.49
CA PRO A 542 33.17 -21.51 15.59
C PRO A 542 34.05 -20.35 15.12
N ILE A 543 33.59 -19.58 14.14
CA ILE A 543 34.39 -18.52 13.50
C ILE A 543 34.76 -17.37 14.44
N ASP A 544 33.88 -17.07 15.39
CA ASP A 544 34.04 -16.03 16.41
C ASP A 544 34.60 -16.59 17.72
N SER A 545 35.24 -17.77 17.69
CA SER A 545 35.98 -18.27 18.85
C SER A 545 37.08 -17.29 19.23
N GLU A 546 37.35 -17.17 20.52
CA GLU A 546 38.34 -16.26 21.08
C GLU A 546 39.56 -17.03 21.63
N ASP A 547 40.76 -16.46 21.48
CA ASP A 547 41.95 -16.91 22.22
C ASP A 547 41.97 -16.38 23.65
N ASP A 548 42.97 -16.77 24.44
CA ASP A 548 43.18 -16.31 25.83
C ASP A 548 43.24 -14.78 26.00
N LYS A 549 43.41 -14.02 24.91
CA LYS A 549 43.46 -12.55 24.90
C LYS A 549 42.16 -11.92 24.35
N GLY A 550 41.13 -12.73 24.10
CA GLY A 550 39.87 -12.29 23.52
C GLY A 550 39.94 -12.00 22.02
N ASN A 551 41.01 -12.41 21.32
CA ASN A 551 41.12 -12.18 19.88
C ASN A 551 40.38 -13.27 19.11
N THR A 552 39.62 -12.88 18.09
CA THR A 552 39.08 -13.83 17.11
C THR A 552 40.07 -14.07 15.98
N LEU A 553 39.78 -15.07 15.14
CA LEU A 553 40.54 -15.34 13.91
C LEU A 553 40.63 -14.10 13.01
N LEU A 554 39.60 -13.26 12.99
CA LEU A 554 39.57 -12.03 12.19
C LEU A 554 40.56 -10.99 12.73
N LEU A 555 40.63 -10.80 14.05
CA LEU A 555 41.62 -9.90 14.66
C LEU A 555 43.06 -10.35 14.33
N LEU A 556 43.34 -11.65 14.39
CA LEU A 556 44.65 -12.19 14.01
C LEU A 556 44.95 -12.01 12.51
N ALA A 557 43.95 -12.15 11.65
CA ALA A 557 44.10 -11.94 10.22
C ALA A 557 44.45 -10.47 9.92
N CYS A 558 43.81 -9.51 10.59
CA CYS A 558 44.10 -8.10 10.49
C CYS A 558 45.48 -7.74 11.05
N GLN A 559 45.85 -8.29 12.21
CA GLN A 559 47.17 -8.07 12.82
C GLN A 559 48.32 -8.57 11.92
N ASN A 560 48.12 -9.67 11.20
CA ASN A 560 49.11 -10.24 10.27
C ASN A 560 49.03 -9.66 8.85
N VAL A 561 48.14 -8.68 8.60
CA VAL A 561 47.89 -8.09 7.28
C VAL A 561 47.58 -9.16 6.22
N ASN A 562 46.87 -10.23 6.60
CA ASN A 562 46.59 -11.35 5.71
C ASN A 562 45.24 -11.16 5.00
N GLN A 563 45.26 -10.43 3.89
CA GLN A 563 44.06 -10.07 3.12
C GLN A 563 43.21 -11.28 2.71
N LYS A 564 43.83 -12.36 2.23
CA LYS A 564 43.11 -13.59 1.84
C LYS A 564 42.36 -14.22 3.02
N MET A 565 42.91 -14.11 4.23
CA MET A 565 42.28 -14.62 5.45
C MET A 565 41.13 -13.72 5.88
N VAL A 566 41.31 -12.40 5.80
CA VAL A 566 40.27 -11.41 6.11
C VAL A 566 39.07 -11.61 5.17
N GLU A 567 39.29 -11.68 3.86
CA GLU A 567 38.24 -11.90 2.86
C GLU A 567 37.46 -13.21 3.13
N LEU A 568 38.17 -14.31 3.43
CA LEU A 568 37.56 -15.59 3.74
C LEU A 568 36.68 -15.52 4.99
N LEU A 569 37.20 -14.93 6.07
CA LEU A 569 36.50 -14.85 7.36
C LEU A 569 35.28 -13.91 7.28
N VAL A 570 35.41 -12.78 6.59
CA VAL A 570 34.30 -11.84 6.35
C VAL A 570 33.22 -12.47 5.47
N THR A 571 33.60 -13.20 4.41
CA THR A 571 32.66 -13.94 3.56
C THR A 571 31.88 -15.00 4.35
N ARG A 572 32.54 -15.60 5.36
CA ARG A 572 31.94 -16.57 6.29
C ARG A 572 31.20 -15.91 7.47
N ARG A 573 30.97 -14.59 7.41
CA ARG A 573 30.21 -13.79 8.39
C ARG A 573 30.84 -13.70 9.78
N ALA A 574 32.17 -13.64 9.87
CA ALA A 574 32.86 -13.30 11.11
C ALA A 574 32.41 -11.93 11.64
N ASN A 575 32.36 -11.76 12.96
CA ASN A 575 32.01 -10.49 13.60
C ASN A 575 33.11 -9.44 13.38
N VAL A 576 32.86 -8.54 12.43
CA VAL A 576 33.76 -7.43 12.07
C VAL A 576 33.96 -6.39 13.18
N ASN A 577 33.08 -6.37 14.18
CA ASN A 577 33.08 -5.41 15.30
C ASN A 577 33.43 -6.07 16.63
N HIS A 578 34.01 -7.27 16.61
CA HIS A 578 34.43 -7.95 17.83
C HIS A 578 35.45 -7.13 18.61
N ARG A 579 35.32 -7.08 19.93
CA ARG A 579 36.24 -6.37 20.83
C ARG A 579 37.03 -7.37 21.63
N ASN A 580 38.36 -7.34 21.53
CA ASN A 580 39.20 -8.20 22.37
C ASN A 580 39.28 -7.69 23.82
N ALA A 581 40.06 -8.36 24.66
CA ALA A 581 40.21 -7.99 26.08
C ALA A 581 40.74 -6.55 26.29
N GLN A 582 41.38 -5.95 25.29
CA GLN A 582 41.85 -4.56 25.31
C GLN A 582 40.87 -3.57 24.68
N GLY A 583 39.69 -4.04 24.23
CA GLY A 583 38.69 -3.24 23.54
C GLY A 583 39.02 -2.97 22.07
N ASN A 584 40.10 -3.53 21.53
CA ASN A 584 40.49 -3.32 20.14
C ASN A 584 39.61 -4.15 19.20
N THR A 585 39.22 -3.55 18.07
CA THR A 585 38.45 -4.19 16.99
C THR A 585 39.35 -4.63 15.84
N PRO A 586 38.88 -5.50 14.91
CA PRO A 586 39.58 -5.80 13.68
C PRO A 586 40.06 -4.55 12.93
N LEU A 587 39.26 -3.48 12.95
CA LEU A 587 39.60 -2.22 12.31
C LEU A 587 40.78 -1.50 13.00
N HIS A 588 40.89 -1.55 14.33
CA HIS A 588 42.07 -1.02 15.03
C HIS A 588 43.35 -1.74 14.59
N PHE A 589 43.30 -3.07 14.43
CA PHE A 589 44.44 -3.84 13.95
C PHE A 589 44.73 -3.59 12.47
N ALA A 590 43.70 -3.46 11.63
CA ALA A 590 43.91 -3.13 10.23
C ALA A 590 44.59 -1.76 10.09
N MET A 591 44.11 -0.72 10.77
CA MET A 591 44.72 0.63 10.70
C MET A 591 46.12 0.69 11.31
N ALA A 592 46.39 -0.06 12.39
CA ALA A 592 47.69 -0.01 13.05
C ALA A 592 48.79 -0.79 12.29
N TYR A 593 48.44 -1.86 11.56
CA TYR A 593 49.42 -2.76 10.95
C TYR A 593 49.44 -2.71 9.41
N ASP A 594 48.35 -2.30 8.75
CA ASP A 594 48.29 -2.17 7.29
C ASP A 594 48.66 -0.74 6.85
N GLY A 595 49.92 -0.56 6.42
CA GLY A 595 50.41 0.73 5.96
C GLY A 595 49.78 1.23 4.65
N GLU A 596 49.15 0.35 3.85
CA GLU A 596 48.47 0.72 2.61
C GLU A 596 46.97 1.04 2.83
N GLY A 597 46.42 0.69 4.00
CA GLY A 597 45.03 0.97 4.38
C GLY A 597 43.96 0.13 3.65
N VAL A 598 44.35 -0.79 2.76
CA VAL A 598 43.46 -1.61 1.92
C VAL A 598 42.53 -2.49 2.78
N LEU A 599 43.04 -3.05 3.87
CA LEU A 599 42.23 -3.86 4.80
C LEU A 599 41.21 -3.02 5.55
N GLY A 600 41.53 -1.76 5.86
CA GLY A 600 40.59 -0.83 6.45
C GLY A 600 39.42 -0.54 5.54
N GLU A 601 39.71 -0.17 4.29
CA GLU A 601 38.68 0.07 3.28
C GLU A 601 37.78 -1.15 3.11
N TYR A 602 38.38 -2.35 3.08
CA TYR A 602 37.64 -3.59 2.95
C TYR A 602 36.72 -3.87 4.15
N LEU A 603 37.22 -3.71 5.38
CA LEU A 603 36.43 -3.94 6.60
C LEU A 603 35.29 -2.91 6.75
N ILE A 604 35.55 -1.64 6.46
CA ILE A 604 34.53 -0.57 6.48
C ILE A 604 33.44 -0.86 5.44
N ALA A 605 33.82 -1.31 4.23
CA ALA A 605 32.86 -1.73 3.21
C ALA A 605 31.97 -2.90 3.66
N HIS A 606 32.44 -3.73 4.60
CA HIS A 606 31.72 -4.87 5.16
C HIS A 606 31.11 -4.59 6.54
N GLY A 607 30.95 -3.32 6.93
CA GLY A 607 30.20 -2.91 8.12
C GLY A 607 31.00 -2.84 9.41
N ALA A 608 32.33 -2.70 9.33
CA ALA A 608 33.15 -2.35 10.49
C ALA A 608 32.78 -0.95 11.01
N ASP A 609 32.59 -0.86 12.32
CA ASP A 609 32.27 0.35 13.06
C ASP A 609 33.58 1.00 13.53
N ASP A 610 33.83 2.19 13.01
CA ASP A 610 35.00 3.00 13.27
C ASP A 610 34.84 3.93 14.48
N THR A 611 33.66 3.95 15.11
CA THR A 611 33.37 4.73 16.32
C THR A 611 33.68 3.97 17.61
N ILE A 612 34.00 2.68 17.50
CA ILE A 612 34.31 1.86 18.67
C ILE A 612 35.64 2.32 19.23
N GLU A 613 35.62 2.84 20.46
CA GLU A 613 36.84 3.16 21.21
C GLU A 613 37.36 1.92 21.95
N ASN A 614 38.67 1.72 21.94
CA ASN A 614 39.32 0.71 22.77
C ASN A 614 39.29 1.09 24.26
N ASN A 615 39.81 0.23 25.14
CA ASN A 615 39.80 0.50 26.59
C ASN A 615 40.69 1.69 26.99
N GLY A 616 41.51 2.21 26.07
CA GLY A 616 42.30 3.43 26.23
C GLY A 616 41.58 4.70 25.75
N GLY A 617 40.34 4.61 25.26
CA GLY A 617 39.60 5.74 24.69
C GLY A 617 40.12 6.18 23.32
N LEU A 618 40.88 5.32 22.64
CA LEU A 618 41.40 5.58 21.30
C LEU A 618 40.49 4.96 20.25
N THR A 619 40.23 5.71 19.19
CA THR A 619 39.54 5.23 17.98
C THR A 619 40.53 4.50 17.06
N PRO A 620 40.05 3.75 16.04
CA PRO A 620 40.93 3.09 15.06
C PRO A 620 41.85 4.05 14.29
N TYR A 621 41.55 5.35 14.27
CA TYR A 621 42.35 6.36 13.57
C TYR A 621 43.43 7.01 14.46
N ASP A 622 43.30 6.89 15.78
CA ASP A 622 44.21 7.51 16.74
C ASP A 622 45.54 6.73 16.78
N GLY A 623 46.46 7.13 15.90
CA GLY A 623 47.76 6.48 15.70
C GLY A 623 48.29 6.52 14.27
N LEU A 624 47.45 6.92 13.31
CA LEU A 624 47.85 7.14 11.91
C LEU A 624 48.62 8.48 11.80
N THR A 625 49.95 8.43 11.84
CA THR A 625 50.79 9.61 11.54
C THR A 625 50.84 9.85 10.04
N ALA A 626 50.64 11.10 9.62
CA ALA A 626 50.51 11.53 8.22
C ALA A 626 51.83 11.59 7.42
N GLU A 627 52.78 10.67 7.70
CA GLU A 627 54.09 10.66 7.01
C GLU A 627 54.07 9.92 5.67
#